data_AF-A0A8J5E4U4-F1
#
_entry.id   AF-A0A8J5E4U4-F1
#
_cell.length_a   1.000
_cell.length_b   1.000
_cell.length_c   1.000
_cell.angle_alpha   90.00
_cell.angle_beta   90.00
_cell.angle_gamma   90.00
#
_symmetry.space_group_name_H-M   'P 1'
#
loop_
_entity.id
_entity.type
_entity.pdbx_description
1 polymer ?
#
loop_
_entity_poly.entity_id
_entity_poly.type
_entity_poly.pdbx_seq_one_letter_code
_entity_poly.pdbx_strand_id
1 'polypeptide(L)'
;MKLLSVTSLADFDKVLASELVIVDFFAEWCGPCKVISPFVETLQADYSQVLFAKVDVDQGKEIAAKYSVASMPTFVYFHKGKEVNRVVGADRAGITTGLDQLVALNPAAVKTLPETGASEAAAPSADDAEIAKFVPKNMEVLNSGIDFTSTEALNIANNGDVRKVLKDGLNGAEFASDMDSQILLNVQLQNNAKIQTILLKKPAVSGDNQIPSHIKVWANQPNLSFDDTQSVEAQHDGAVDFDGEWAEIKLRYVRFQNVSTISMLIEGEDEDECTNLDRVVLVGSSGEARSGKLEKMSD
;
A
#
# COMPACT_ATOMS: atom_id res chain seq x y z
N MET A 1 -0.14 18.33 13.20
CA MET A 1 -1.08 19.47 13.01
C MET A 1 -2.44 19.03 13.51
N LYS A 2 -3.26 19.89 14.13
CA LYS A 2 -4.50 19.49 14.82
C LYS A 2 -5.69 19.47 13.84
N LEU A 3 -6.49 18.40 13.84
CA LEU A 3 -7.77 18.32 13.13
C LEU A 3 -8.67 19.50 13.51
N LEU A 4 -9.22 20.21 12.50
CA LEU A 4 -10.12 21.33 12.74
C LEU A 4 -11.53 20.80 13.03
N SER A 5 -11.99 20.98 14.26
CA SER A 5 -13.40 20.71 14.63
C SER A 5 -14.27 21.89 14.21
N VAL A 6 -15.33 21.62 13.45
CA VAL A 6 -16.24 22.64 12.90
C VAL A 6 -17.66 22.41 13.43
N THR A 7 -18.22 23.44 14.05
CA THR A 7 -19.56 23.37 14.69
C THR A 7 -20.56 24.39 14.15
N SER A 8 -20.13 25.36 13.32
CA SER A 8 -21.00 26.41 12.76
C SER A 8 -20.90 26.49 11.24
N LEU A 9 -21.98 26.93 10.56
CA LEU A 9 -21.98 27.14 9.11
C LEU A 9 -20.91 28.16 8.68
N ALA A 10 -20.70 29.22 9.46
CA ALA A 10 -19.71 30.24 9.15
C ALA A 10 -18.27 29.69 9.19
N ASP A 11 -17.98 28.78 10.13
CA ASP A 11 -16.67 28.13 10.18
C ASP A 11 -16.53 27.05 9.09
N PHE A 12 -17.63 26.40 8.73
CA PHE A 12 -17.67 25.47 7.60
C PHE A 12 -17.40 26.18 6.27
N ASP A 13 -17.97 27.36 6.04
CA ASP A 13 -17.71 28.16 4.84
C ASP A 13 -16.25 28.61 4.75
N LYS A 14 -15.60 28.93 5.89
CA LYS A 14 -14.15 29.22 5.93
C LYS A 14 -13.31 27.99 5.59
N VAL A 15 -13.70 26.82 6.09
CA VAL A 15 -13.04 25.56 5.76
C VAL A 15 -13.14 25.28 4.26
N LEU A 16 -14.34 25.42 3.68
CA LEU A 16 -14.58 25.24 2.24
C LEU A 16 -13.92 26.30 1.33
N ALA A 17 -13.45 27.42 1.89
CA ALA A 17 -12.65 28.39 1.14
C ALA A 17 -11.24 27.86 0.80
N SER A 18 -10.79 26.80 1.47
CA SER A 18 -9.55 26.10 1.12
C SER A 18 -9.71 25.30 -0.17
N GLU A 19 -8.61 25.10 -0.89
CA GLU A 19 -8.69 24.56 -2.26
C GLU A 19 -9.03 23.06 -2.31
N LEU A 20 -8.49 22.27 -1.38
CA LEU A 20 -8.75 20.84 -1.22
C LEU A 20 -9.13 20.57 0.24
N VAL A 21 -10.30 19.97 0.45
CA VAL A 21 -10.83 19.72 1.80
C VAL A 21 -11.45 18.34 1.87
N ILE A 22 -11.19 17.63 2.97
CA ILE A 22 -11.96 16.45 3.38
C ILE A 22 -12.65 16.77 4.70
N VAL A 23 -13.93 16.41 4.80
CA VAL A 23 -14.74 16.55 6.01
C VAL A 23 -15.17 15.18 6.51
N ASP A 24 -14.74 14.82 7.73
CA ASP A 24 -15.22 13.63 8.47
C ASP A 24 -16.44 14.01 9.32
N PHE A 25 -17.61 13.51 8.92
CA PHE A 25 -18.83 13.58 9.72
C PHE A 25 -18.90 12.40 10.69
N PHE A 26 -18.75 12.68 11.98
CA PHE A 26 -18.64 11.69 13.04
C PHE A 26 -19.61 11.96 14.19
N ALA A 27 -19.65 11.06 15.16
CA ALA A 27 -20.32 11.27 16.45
C ALA A 27 -19.48 10.63 17.58
N GLU A 28 -19.52 11.18 18.80
CA GLU A 28 -18.73 10.65 19.92
C GLU A 28 -19.14 9.22 20.34
N TRP A 29 -20.40 8.88 20.12
CA TRP A 29 -20.98 7.56 20.40
C TRP A 29 -20.80 6.56 19.25
N CYS A 30 -20.28 6.98 18.10
CA CYS A 30 -20.07 6.13 16.94
C CYS A 30 -18.82 5.24 17.11
N GLY A 31 -19.03 3.94 17.31
CA GLY A 31 -17.95 2.95 17.42
C GLY A 31 -17.02 2.91 16.19
N PRO A 32 -17.54 2.74 14.96
CA PRO A 32 -16.72 2.75 13.75
C PRO A 32 -15.90 4.03 13.55
N CYS A 33 -16.40 5.18 14.00
CA CYS A 33 -15.70 6.46 13.95
C CYS A 33 -14.43 6.45 14.81
N LYS A 34 -14.47 5.80 15.98
CA LYS A 34 -13.29 5.65 16.86
C LYS A 34 -12.23 4.76 16.25
N VAL A 35 -12.64 3.71 15.53
CA VAL A 35 -11.73 2.76 14.86
C VAL A 35 -11.01 3.43 13.69
N ILE A 36 -11.69 4.31 12.94
CA ILE A 36 -11.11 4.95 11.75
C ILE A 36 -10.32 6.22 12.06
N SER A 37 -10.57 6.90 13.19
CA SER A 37 -9.92 8.19 13.51
C SER A 37 -8.39 8.14 13.48
N PRO A 38 -7.70 7.13 14.07
CA PRO A 38 -6.25 7.07 14.03
C PRO A 38 -5.69 6.97 12.61
N PHE A 39 -6.41 6.27 11.72
CA PHE A 39 -6.04 6.15 10.31
C PHE A 39 -6.23 7.46 9.55
N VAL A 40 -7.30 8.22 9.84
CA VAL A 40 -7.51 9.54 9.23
C VAL A 40 -6.44 10.53 9.71
N GLU A 41 -6.00 10.42 10.97
CA GLU A 41 -4.90 11.23 11.52
C GLU A 41 -3.56 10.94 10.85
N THR A 42 -3.26 9.68 10.51
CA THR A 42 -2.05 9.35 9.74
C THR A 42 -2.12 9.94 8.34
N LEU A 43 -3.27 9.82 7.65
CA LEU A 43 -3.46 10.40 6.32
C LEU A 43 -3.32 11.93 6.32
N GLN A 44 -3.67 12.61 7.41
CA GLN A 44 -3.46 14.06 7.50
C GLN A 44 -1.97 14.45 7.39
N ALA A 45 -1.06 13.60 7.90
CA ALA A 45 0.37 13.84 7.78
C ALA A 45 0.85 13.64 6.33
N ASP A 46 0.32 12.61 5.68
CA ASP A 46 0.72 12.26 4.31
C ASP A 46 0.16 13.25 3.27
N TYR A 47 -1.03 13.81 3.49
CA TYR A 47 -1.71 14.73 2.55
C TYR A 47 -1.70 16.18 3.06
N SER A 48 -0.51 16.74 3.28
CA SER A 48 -0.33 18.09 3.85
C SER A 48 -0.99 19.23 3.06
N GLN A 49 -1.26 19.04 1.76
CA GLN A 49 -1.96 19.97 0.88
C GLN A 49 -3.50 19.89 0.98
N VAL A 50 -4.04 18.89 1.68
CA VAL A 50 -5.47 18.71 1.91
C VAL A 50 -5.81 19.17 3.32
N LEU A 51 -6.86 19.98 3.44
CA LEU A 51 -7.37 20.38 4.75
C LEU A 51 -8.30 19.29 5.31
N PHE A 52 -7.95 18.75 6.48
CA PHE A 52 -8.79 17.80 7.19
C PHE A 52 -9.64 18.52 8.24
N ALA A 53 -10.96 18.43 8.10
CA ALA A 53 -11.92 18.95 9.05
C ALA A 53 -12.83 17.83 9.58
N LYS A 54 -13.35 18.00 10.78
CA LYS A 54 -14.34 17.08 11.38
C LYS A 54 -15.57 17.84 11.82
N VAL A 55 -16.73 17.24 11.59
CA VAL A 55 -18.03 17.76 12.04
C VAL A 55 -18.67 16.69 12.91
N ASP A 56 -18.88 17.01 14.17
CA ASP A 56 -19.74 16.21 15.03
C ASP A 56 -21.19 16.46 14.59
N VAL A 57 -21.89 15.42 14.15
CA VAL A 57 -23.27 15.52 13.64
C VAL A 57 -24.27 15.97 14.71
N ASP A 58 -23.97 15.78 16.00
CA ASP A 58 -24.81 16.24 17.11
C ASP A 58 -24.64 17.74 17.38
N GLN A 59 -23.46 18.29 17.11
CA GLN A 59 -23.16 19.72 17.30
C GLN A 59 -23.41 20.53 16.02
N GLY A 60 -23.05 19.98 14.86
CA GLY A 60 -23.17 20.58 13.53
C GLY A 60 -24.41 20.12 12.75
N LYS A 61 -25.56 19.99 13.42
CA LYS A 61 -26.81 19.42 12.84
C LYS A 61 -27.23 20.06 11.51
N GLU A 62 -27.11 21.38 11.40
CA GLU A 62 -27.45 22.12 10.19
C GLU A 62 -26.52 21.77 9.02
N ILE A 63 -25.23 21.57 9.29
CA ILE A 63 -24.23 21.16 8.29
C ILE A 63 -24.50 19.71 7.86
N ALA A 64 -24.69 18.81 8.83
CA ALA A 64 -24.99 17.39 8.57
C ALA A 64 -26.28 17.25 7.71
N ALA A 65 -27.32 18.03 8.02
CA ALA A 65 -28.54 18.06 7.22
C ALA A 65 -28.31 18.61 5.81
N LYS A 66 -27.55 19.71 5.65
CA LYS A 66 -27.22 20.31 4.35
C LYS A 66 -26.53 19.31 3.40
N TYR A 67 -25.68 18.45 3.93
CA TYR A 67 -24.95 17.43 3.16
C TYR A 67 -25.58 16.03 3.21
N SER A 68 -26.82 15.94 3.70
CA SER A 68 -27.61 14.70 3.76
C SER A 68 -26.85 13.54 4.42
N VAL A 69 -26.16 13.83 5.53
CA VAL A 69 -25.43 12.81 6.29
C VAL A 69 -26.43 11.98 7.09
N ALA A 70 -26.58 10.72 6.72
CA ALA A 70 -27.50 9.77 7.35
C ALA A 70 -26.79 8.63 8.10
N SER A 71 -25.46 8.53 7.99
CA SER A 71 -24.66 7.47 8.60
C SER A 71 -23.27 7.99 8.92
N MET A 72 -22.69 7.53 10.02
CA MET A 72 -21.34 7.93 10.44
C MET A 72 -20.44 6.69 10.56
N PRO A 73 -19.15 6.81 10.20
CA PRO A 73 -18.53 8.01 9.64
C PRO A 73 -18.95 8.23 8.19
N THR A 74 -19.03 9.48 7.75
CA THR A 74 -19.16 9.84 6.32
C THR A 74 -18.09 10.87 5.99
N PHE A 75 -17.31 10.61 4.95
CA PHE A 75 -16.26 11.49 4.47
C PHE A 75 -16.74 12.17 3.19
N VAL A 76 -16.69 13.50 3.15
CA VAL A 76 -17.08 14.28 1.98
C VAL A 76 -15.89 15.11 1.51
N TYR A 77 -15.62 15.05 0.20
CA TYR A 77 -14.45 15.66 -0.43
C TYR A 77 -14.89 16.89 -1.19
N PHE A 78 -14.19 18.00 -0.97
CA PHE A 78 -14.49 19.28 -1.60
C PHE A 78 -13.27 19.81 -2.35
N HIS A 79 -13.50 20.23 -3.60
CA HIS A 79 -12.56 21.02 -4.37
C HIS A 79 -13.18 22.39 -4.66
N LYS A 80 -12.50 23.47 -4.25
CA LYS A 80 -12.99 24.86 -4.43
C LYS A 80 -14.43 25.04 -3.94
N GLY A 81 -14.72 24.50 -2.76
CA GLY A 81 -16.03 24.57 -2.10
C GLY A 81 -17.14 23.70 -2.71
N LYS A 82 -16.85 22.87 -3.73
CA LYS A 82 -17.83 21.95 -4.35
C LYS A 82 -17.56 20.51 -3.94
N GLU A 83 -18.61 19.78 -3.58
CA GLU A 83 -18.52 18.33 -3.34
C GLU A 83 -18.14 17.62 -4.64
N VAL A 84 -17.06 16.82 -4.59
CA VAL A 84 -16.52 16.08 -5.74
C VAL A 84 -16.53 14.58 -5.54
N ASN A 85 -16.56 14.12 -4.29
CA ASN A 85 -16.63 12.71 -3.93
C ASN A 85 -17.22 12.55 -2.52
N ARG A 86 -17.67 11.34 -2.17
CA ARG A 86 -18.02 10.94 -0.81
C ARG A 86 -17.78 9.46 -0.56
N VAL A 87 -17.47 9.13 0.69
CA VAL A 87 -17.30 7.77 1.19
C VAL A 87 -18.14 7.62 2.46
N VAL A 88 -18.94 6.56 2.54
CA VAL A 88 -19.77 6.27 3.71
C VAL A 88 -19.23 5.04 4.41
N GLY A 89 -19.07 5.11 5.73
CA GLY A 89 -18.53 4.04 6.54
C GLY A 89 -17.02 4.15 6.79
N ALA A 90 -16.52 3.27 7.66
CA ALA A 90 -15.11 3.19 8.01
C ALA A 90 -14.29 2.44 6.94
N ASP A 91 -14.38 2.88 5.69
CA ASP A 91 -13.72 2.28 4.53
C ASP A 91 -12.36 2.93 4.27
N ARG A 92 -11.29 2.31 4.79
CA ARG A 92 -9.91 2.81 4.66
C ARG A 92 -9.48 2.98 3.20
N ALA A 93 -9.82 2.02 2.35
CA ALA A 93 -9.42 2.01 0.94
C ALA A 93 -10.18 3.10 0.16
N GLY A 94 -11.49 3.21 0.39
CA GLY A 94 -12.31 4.27 -0.18
C GLY A 94 -11.83 5.65 0.25
N ILE A 95 -11.45 5.83 1.52
CA ILE A 95 -10.96 7.12 2.02
C ILE A 95 -9.66 7.53 1.31
N THR A 96 -8.70 6.61 1.22
CA THR A 96 -7.42 6.87 0.55
C THR A 96 -7.62 7.20 -0.93
N THR A 97 -8.42 6.40 -1.62
CA THR A 97 -8.73 6.60 -3.05
C THR A 97 -9.42 7.95 -3.29
N GLY A 98 -10.32 8.35 -2.39
CA GLY A 98 -10.99 9.66 -2.46
C GLY A 98 -10.02 10.83 -2.30
N LEU A 99 -9.02 10.70 -1.41
CA LEU A 99 -7.95 11.70 -1.25
C LEU A 99 -7.07 11.80 -2.49
N ASP A 100 -6.66 10.67 -3.07
CA ASP A 100 -5.85 10.64 -4.29
C ASP A 100 -6.56 11.35 -5.45
N GLN A 101 -7.86 11.02 -5.64
CA GLN A 101 -8.70 11.68 -6.64
C GLN A 101 -8.86 13.18 -6.36
N LEU A 102 -9.02 13.56 -5.09
CA LEU A 102 -9.16 14.97 -4.71
C LEU A 102 -7.90 15.77 -5.04
N VAL A 103 -6.72 15.24 -4.71
CA VAL A 103 -5.43 15.90 -5.02
C VAL A 103 -5.23 16.05 -6.53
N ALA A 104 -5.62 15.05 -7.32
CA ALA A 104 -5.51 15.09 -8.78
C ALA A 104 -6.34 16.23 -9.43
N LEU A 105 -7.35 16.78 -8.73
CA LEU A 105 -8.15 17.90 -9.24
C LEU A 105 -7.44 19.26 -9.14
N ASN A 106 -6.30 19.35 -8.43
CA ASN A 106 -5.53 20.58 -8.31
C ASN A 106 -4.05 20.40 -8.65
N PRO A 107 -3.69 20.34 -9.95
CA PRO A 107 -2.32 20.13 -10.40
C PRO A 107 -1.35 21.28 -10.05
N ALA A 108 -1.84 22.45 -9.62
CA ALA A 108 -0.99 23.59 -9.26
C ALA A 108 -0.53 23.60 -7.78
N ALA A 109 -1.24 22.90 -6.88
CA ALA A 109 -0.81 22.68 -5.49
C ALA A 109 0.08 21.44 -5.34
N VAL A 110 0.36 20.74 -6.45
CA VAL A 110 1.32 19.63 -6.53
C VAL A 110 2.74 20.19 -6.44
N LYS A 111 3.13 20.60 -5.25
CA LYS A 111 4.53 20.85 -4.88
C LYS A 111 4.86 20.18 -3.56
N THR A 112 4.44 18.93 -3.42
CA THR A 112 4.97 17.86 -2.55
C THR A 112 3.94 16.73 -2.58
N LEU A 113 4.03 15.87 -3.59
CA LEU A 113 3.81 14.41 -3.54
C LEU A 113 4.02 13.88 -4.98
N PRO A 114 4.67 12.72 -5.16
CA PRO A 114 5.04 12.22 -6.48
C PRO A 114 3.83 11.59 -7.17
N GLU A 115 3.59 12.00 -8.40
CA GLU A 115 2.52 11.50 -9.26
C GLU A 115 2.86 10.13 -9.87
N THR A 116 1.86 9.27 -10.01
CA THR A 116 1.79 8.24 -11.08
C THR A 116 0.51 8.52 -11.87
N GLY A 117 0.46 8.66 -13.18
CA GLY A 117 1.50 8.67 -14.20
C GLY A 117 0.84 8.80 -15.58
N ALA A 118 1.55 9.44 -16.51
CA ALA A 118 1.47 9.16 -17.93
C ALA A 118 2.83 9.52 -18.54
N SER A 119 3.63 8.48 -18.79
CA SER A 119 4.72 8.37 -19.76
C SER A 119 5.35 9.69 -20.25
N GLU A 120 6.34 10.18 -19.52
CA GLU A 120 7.63 10.60 -20.10
C GLU A 120 8.71 10.06 -19.16
N ALA A 121 9.77 9.49 -19.73
CA ALA A 121 10.82 8.77 -19.00
C ALA A 121 11.45 9.64 -17.90
N ALA A 122 10.96 9.49 -16.68
CA ALA A 122 11.69 9.92 -15.49
C ALA A 122 12.96 9.07 -15.42
N ALA A 123 14.10 9.72 -15.15
CA ALA A 123 15.34 9.00 -14.96
C ALA A 123 15.13 7.92 -13.89
N PRO A 124 15.54 6.66 -14.13
CA PRO A 124 15.33 5.57 -13.19
C PRO A 124 15.89 5.96 -11.82
N SER A 125 15.15 5.69 -10.75
CA SER A 125 15.72 5.81 -9.40
C SER A 125 16.99 4.96 -9.32
N ALA A 126 17.91 5.27 -8.41
CA ALA A 126 19.16 4.50 -8.27
C ALA A 126 18.86 3.00 -8.14
N ASP A 127 17.81 2.66 -7.39
CA ASP A 127 17.30 1.30 -7.24
C ASP A 127 16.78 0.70 -8.55
N ASP A 128 16.02 1.45 -9.36
CA ASP A 128 15.51 0.92 -10.64
C ASP A 128 16.65 0.55 -11.60
N ALA A 129 17.74 1.33 -11.58
CA ALA A 129 18.93 1.04 -12.36
C ALA A 129 19.68 -0.21 -11.84
N GLU A 130 19.62 -0.49 -10.54
CA GLU A 130 20.18 -1.70 -9.95
C GLU A 130 19.31 -2.93 -10.19
N ILE A 131 17.99 -2.80 -9.98
CA ILE A 131 16.98 -3.84 -10.25
C ILE A 131 17.07 -4.29 -11.70
N ALA A 132 17.25 -3.35 -12.65
CA ALA A 132 17.40 -3.66 -14.07
C ALA A 132 18.56 -4.64 -14.39
N LYS A 133 19.58 -4.74 -13.53
CA LYS A 133 20.69 -5.72 -13.68
C LYS A 133 20.23 -7.14 -13.38
N PHE A 134 19.21 -7.30 -12.53
CA PHE A 134 18.63 -8.57 -12.12
C PHE A 134 17.43 -8.99 -12.97
N VAL A 135 16.90 -8.12 -13.84
CA VAL A 135 15.73 -8.40 -14.68
C VAL A 135 16.19 -8.90 -16.07
N PRO A 136 15.98 -10.18 -16.42
CA PRO A 136 16.32 -10.68 -17.74
C PRO A 136 15.46 -10.04 -18.85
N LYS A 137 15.96 -10.04 -20.10
CA LYS A 137 15.32 -9.38 -21.25
C LYS A 137 13.86 -9.75 -21.53
N ASN A 138 13.42 -10.93 -21.09
CA ASN A 138 12.07 -11.47 -21.29
C ASN A 138 11.20 -11.40 -20.02
N MET A 139 11.62 -10.60 -19.04
CA MET A 139 10.94 -10.42 -17.77
C MET A 139 10.78 -8.94 -17.47
N GLU A 140 9.93 -8.67 -16.49
CA GLU A 140 9.59 -7.36 -15.99
C GLU A 140 9.45 -7.39 -14.46
N VAL A 141 9.48 -6.22 -13.84
CA VAL A 141 9.09 -6.04 -12.44
C VAL A 141 7.57 -6.06 -12.36
N LEU A 142 7.04 -6.92 -11.48
CA LEU A 142 5.60 -7.19 -11.37
C LEU A 142 4.90 -6.36 -10.29
N ASN A 143 5.65 -5.59 -9.50
CA ASN A 143 5.13 -4.88 -8.32
C ASN A 143 4.06 -3.83 -8.66
N SER A 144 4.05 -3.29 -9.88
CA SER A 144 2.98 -2.41 -10.36
C SER A 144 1.61 -3.09 -10.45
N GLY A 145 1.60 -4.43 -10.55
CA GLY A 145 0.39 -5.25 -10.59
C GLY A 145 -0.06 -5.78 -9.22
N ILE A 146 0.50 -5.28 -8.11
CA ILE A 146 0.08 -5.68 -6.76
C ILE A 146 -1.23 -4.99 -6.37
N ASP A 147 -2.17 -5.78 -5.86
CA ASP A 147 -3.36 -5.27 -5.17
C ASP A 147 -3.05 -5.02 -3.69
N PHE A 148 -2.79 -3.75 -3.37
CA PHE A 148 -2.51 -3.31 -2.01
C PHE A 148 -3.74 -3.18 -1.10
N THR A 149 -4.93 -3.54 -1.57
CA THR A 149 -6.12 -3.63 -0.71
C THR A 149 -6.19 -4.98 0.00
N SER A 150 -5.69 -6.03 -0.65
CA SER A 150 -5.68 -7.41 -0.14
C SER A 150 -4.28 -7.89 0.25
N THR A 151 -3.27 -7.02 0.15
CA THR A 151 -1.90 -7.32 0.54
C THR A 151 -1.67 -6.88 1.99
N GLU A 152 -1.09 -7.75 2.79
CA GLU A 152 -0.79 -7.51 4.20
C GLU A 152 0.58 -8.05 4.58
N ALA A 153 1.14 -7.48 5.64
CA ALA A 153 2.33 -7.99 6.30
C ALA A 153 2.01 -8.21 7.78
N LEU A 154 2.39 -9.37 8.30
CA LEU A 154 2.19 -9.76 9.68
C LEU A 154 3.50 -9.68 10.46
N ASN A 155 3.37 -9.45 11.76
CA ASN A 155 4.48 -9.23 12.69
C ASN A 155 5.38 -8.04 12.32
N ILE A 156 4.82 -6.93 11.83
CA ILE A 156 5.59 -5.74 11.47
C ILE A 156 5.49 -4.68 12.57
N ALA A 157 6.66 -4.23 13.04
CA ALA A 157 6.76 -3.14 14.02
C ALA A 157 6.14 -1.84 13.49
N ASN A 158 5.58 -1.03 14.38
CA ASN A 158 5.11 0.33 14.10
C ASN A 158 4.10 0.48 12.93
N ASN A 159 3.35 -0.58 12.59
CA ASN A 159 2.47 -0.62 11.41
C ASN A 159 3.22 -0.27 10.11
N GLY A 160 4.43 -0.80 9.92
CA GLY A 160 5.23 -0.58 8.71
C GLY A 160 4.41 -0.74 7.42
N ASP A 161 4.51 0.26 6.55
CA ASP A 161 3.69 0.34 5.35
C ASP A 161 4.21 -0.63 4.28
N VAL A 162 3.47 -1.73 4.11
CA VAL A 162 3.73 -2.77 3.11
C VAL A 162 3.87 -2.21 1.69
N ARG A 163 3.22 -1.08 1.39
CA ARG A 163 3.34 -0.40 0.08
C ARG A 163 4.73 0.14 -0.16
N LYS A 164 5.37 0.70 0.88
CA LYS A 164 6.72 1.28 0.73
C LYS A 164 7.73 0.19 0.40
N VAL A 165 7.67 -0.95 1.10
CA VAL A 165 8.55 -2.10 0.83
C VAL A 165 8.33 -2.70 -0.56
N LEU A 166 7.09 -2.75 -1.03
CA LEU A 166 6.77 -3.39 -2.32
C LEU A 166 6.80 -2.43 -3.52
N LYS A 167 6.66 -1.12 -3.36
CA LYS A 167 6.55 -0.20 -4.49
C LYS A 167 7.78 0.69 -4.62
N ASP A 168 8.07 1.46 -3.57
CA ASP A 168 8.91 2.65 -3.67
C ASP A 168 10.27 2.50 -2.96
N GLY A 169 10.47 1.40 -2.21
CA GLY A 169 11.52 1.29 -1.21
C GLY A 169 11.22 2.17 0.02
N LEU A 170 11.89 1.91 1.14
CA LEU A 170 11.55 2.62 2.38
C LEU A 170 12.07 4.06 2.43
N ASN A 171 13.09 4.42 1.65
CA ASN A 171 13.65 5.78 1.59
C ASN A 171 13.92 6.38 2.99
N GLY A 172 14.36 5.56 3.94
CA GLY A 172 14.65 5.95 5.33
C GLY A 172 13.54 5.63 6.34
N ALA A 173 12.41 5.06 5.93
CA ALA A 173 11.49 4.38 6.84
C ALA A 173 12.03 2.99 7.24
N GLU A 174 11.45 2.39 8.28
CA GLU A 174 11.85 1.07 8.77
C GLU A 174 10.72 0.06 8.55
N PHE A 175 11.07 -1.15 8.15
CA PHE A 175 10.17 -2.29 8.04
C PHE A 175 10.86 -3.49 8.68
N ALA A 176 10.68 -3.56 9.99
CA ALA A 176 11.24 -4.58 10.86
C ALA A 176 10.13 -5.49 11.37
N SER A 177 10.48 -6.72 11.74
CA SER A 177 9.63 -7.50 12.61
C SER A 177 9.51 -6.87 14.00
N ASP A 178 8.43 -7.17 14.73
CA ASP A 178 8.13 -6.52 16.03
C ASP A 178 8.68 -7.28 17.24
N MET A 179 8.45 -8.60 17.30
CA MET A 179 8.70 -9.40 18.51
C MET A 179 9.76 -10.49 18.33
N ASP A 180 9.97 -10.98 17.11
CA ASP A 180 10.86 -12.10 16.78
C ASP A 180 11.46 -11.92 15.38
N SER A 181 12.15 -12.93 14.86
CA SER A 181 12.86 -12.87 13.58
C SER A 181 12.00 -13.00 12.32
N GLN A 182 10.68 -13.22 12.44
CA GLN A 182 9.85 -13.65 11.32
C GLN A 182 8.93 -12.53 10.79
N ILE A 183 8.94 -12.34 9.47
CA ILE A 183 7.98 -11.50 8.76
C ILE A 183 7.17 -12.38 7.82
N LEU A 184 5.84 -12.28 7.86
CA LEU A 184 4.97 -12.95 6.90
C LEU A 184 4.27 -11.94 6.00
N LEU A 185 4.61 -11.97 4.71
CA LEU A 185 4.12 -11.05 3.70
C LEU A 185 3.17 -11.77 2.74
N ASN A 186 1.89 -11.42 2.79
CA ASN A 186 0.84 -11.95 1.91
C ASN A 186 0.55 -10.95 0.79
N VAL A 187 0.94 -11.26 -0.44
CA VAL A 187 0.79 -10.37 -1.61
C VAL A 187 -0.27 -10.89 -2.57
N GLN A 188 -1.23 -10.03 -2.91
CA GLN A 188 -2.23 -10.28 -3.94
C GLN A 188 -1.81 -9.58 -5.24
N LEU A 189 -1.91 -10.29 -6.37
CA LEU A 189 -1.72 -9.71 -7.69
C LEU A 189 -3.07 -9.42 -8.35
N GLN A 190 -3.16 -8.31 -9.07
CA GLN A 190 -4.34 -7.91 -9.86
C GLN A 190 -4.59 -8.86 -11.03
N ASN A 191 -3.51 -9.37 -11.64
CA ASN A 191 -3.55 -10.33 -12.72
C ASN A 191 -2.59 -11.47 -12.40
N ASN A 192 -2.92 -12.68 -12.89
CA ASN A 192 -2.04 -13.81 -12.71
C ASN A 192 -0.69 -13.57 -13.41
N ALA A 193 0.39 -13.91 -12.73
CA ALA A 193 1.74 -13.75 -13.26
C ALA A 193 2.54 -15.06 -13.18
N LYS A 194 3.59 -15.12 -14.00
CA LYS A 194 4.68 -16.08 -13.82
C LYS A 194 5.75 -15.39 -13.01
N ILE A 195 6.07 -15.90 -11.83
CA ILE A 195 7.12 -15.33 -10.97
C ILE A 195 8.35 -16.24 -11.06
N GLN A 196 9.51 -15.65 -11.30
CA GLN A 196 10.76 -16.40 -11.47
C GLN A 196 11.80 -16.01 -10.43
N THR A 197 11.83 -14.74 -10.07
CA THR A 197 12.81 -14.23 -9.11
C THR A 197 12.11 -13.31 -8.11
N ILE A 198 12.49 -13.43 -6.84
CA ILE A 198 12.20 -12.43 -5.81
C ILE A 198 13.53 -11.76 -5.48
N LEU A 199 13.55 -10.43 -5.44
CA LEU A 199 14.69 -9.67 -4.95
C LEU A 199 14.35 -9.10 -3.59
N LEU A 200 15.27 -9.24 -2.64
CA LEU A 200 15.21 -8.59 -1.34
C LEU A 200 16.33 -7.55 -1.28
N LYS A 201 16.01 -6.33 -0.83
CA LYS A 201 17.00 -5.29 -0.54
C LYS A 201 17.13 -5.13 0.96
N LYS A 202 18.37 -5.15 1.46
CA LYS A 202 18.63 -4.87 2.88
C LYS A 202 18.56 -3.36 3.17
N PRO A 203 18.30 -2.95 4.42
CA PRO A 203 18.33 -1.54 4.82
C PRO A 203 19.69 -0.87 4.56
N ALA A 204 19.65 0.40 4.14
CA ALA A 204 20.86 1.20 3.89
C ALA A 204 21.65 1.54 5.17
N VAL A 205 20.99 1.54 6.32
CA VAL A 205 21.61 1.77 7.64
C VAL A 205 21.57 0.46 8.42
N SER A 206 22.73 -0.03 8.84
CA SER A 206 22.82 -1.14 9.80
C SER A 206 22.34 -0.64 11.16
N GLY A 207 21.08 -0.95 11.51
CA GLY A 207 20.56 -0.81 12.87
C GLY A 207 20.97 -2.00 13.75
N ASP A 208 20.34 -2.12 14.92
CA ASP A 208 20.51 -3.28 15.81
C ASP A 208 19.78 -4.54 15.28
N ASN A 209 18.91 -4.36 14.28
CA ASN A 209 18.13 -5.44 13.69
C ASN A 209 18.93 -6.21 12.64
N GLN A 210 18.76 -7.53 12.61
CA GLN A 210 19.38 -8.41 11.63
C GLN A 210 18.75 -8.28 10.24
N ILE A 211 19.41 -8.87 9.24
CA ILE A 211 18.89 -9.00 7.88
C ILE A 211 18.33 -10.41 7.67
N PRO A 212 17.45 -10.63 6.66
CA PRO A 212 16.95 -11.96 6.36
C PRO A 212 18.08 -12.95 6.05
N SER A 213 17.97 -14.16 6.56
CA SER A 213 18.88 -15.28 6.27
C SER A 213 18.16 -16.44 5.57
N HIS A 214 16.83 -16.47 5.63
CA HIS A 214 16.02 -17.55 5.08
C HIS A 214 14.68 -17.05 4.52
N ILE A 215 14.14 -17.73 3.51
CA ILE A 215 12.83 -17.43 2.94
C ILE A 215 12.08 -18.70 2.55
N LYS A 216 10.80 -18.74 2.90
CA LYS A 216 9.83 -19.71 2.38
C LYS A 216 8.76 -18.99 1.57
N VAL A 217 8.37 -19.59 0.45
CA VAL A 217 7.44 -18.96 -0.51
C VAL A 217 6.32 -19.92 -0.88
N TRP A 218 5.10 -19.43 -0.74
CA TRP A 218 3.89 -20.11 -1.18
C TRP A 218 3.23 -19.35 -2.33
N ALA A 219 2.77 -20.07 -3.34
CA ALA A 219 1.92 -19.53 -4.39
C ALA A 219 0.49 -20.03 -4.25
N ASN A 220 -0.46 -19.12 -4.49
CA ASN A 220 -1.91 -19.37 -4.50
C ASN A 220 -2.47 -19.87 -3.16
N GLN A 221 -1.83 -19.46 -2.05
CA GLN A 221 -2.35 -19.57 -0.70
C GLN A 221 -2.68 -18.15 -0.21
N PRO A 222 -3.94 -17.71 -0.20
CA PRO A 222 -4.29 -16.38 0.28
C PRO A 222 -4.28 -16.35 1.82
N ASN A 223 -3.86 -15.21 2.41
CA ASN A 223 -3.94 -14.91 3.84
C ASN A 223 -3.31 -15.99 4.74
N LEU A 224 -2.11 -16.45 4.37
CA LEU A 224 -1.39 -17.44 5.15
C LEU A 224 -1.08 -16.88 6.54
N SER A 225 -1.32 -17.68 7.59
CA SER A 225 -0.92 -17.37 8.96
C SER A 225 0.37 -18.11 9.33
N PHE A 226 1.01 -17.72 10.44
CA PHE A 226 2.20 -18.42 10.94
C PHE A 226 1.95 -19.90 11.24
N ASP A 227 0.78 -20.26 11.77
CA ASP A 227 0.41 -21.66 12.01
C ASP A 227 0.30 -22.45 10.69
N ASP A 228 -0.24 -21.82 9.64
CA ASP A 228 -0.33 -22.44 8.32
C ASP A 228 1.07 -22.69 7.73
N THR A 229 2.03 -21.78 7.94
CA THR A 229 3.41 -21.94 7.43
C THR A 229 4.12 -23.16 7.99
N GLN A 230 3.71 -23.65 9.17
CA GLN A 230 4.26 -24.87 9.77
C GLN A 230 3.62 -26.14 9.20
N SER A 231 2.40 -26.02 8.68
CA SER A 231 1.57 -27.16 8.25
C SER A 231 1.55 -27.34 6.73
N VAL A 232 1.76 -26.26 5.98
CA VAL A 232 1.72 -26.25 4.52
C VAL A 232 3.14 -26.17 3.97
N GLU A 233 3.54 -27.18 3.20
CA GLU A 233 4.85 -27.20 2.55
C GLU A 233 5.01 -26.05 1.54
N ALA A 234 6.10 -25.29 1.66
CA ALA A 234 6.40 -24.19 0.76
C ALA A 234 6.82 -24.70 -0.63
N GLN A 235 6.42 -23.99 -1.69
CA GLN A 235 6.89 -24.31 -3.04
C GLN A 235 8.35 -23.89 -3.26
N HIS A 236 8.88 -23.00 -2.42
CA HIS A 236 10.29 -22.65 -2.30
C HIS A 236 10.65 -22.49 -0.83
N ASP A 237 11.82 -23.01 -0.45
CA ASP A 237 12.38 -22.97 0.90
C ASP A 237 13.90 -22.93 0.69
N GLY A 238 14.56 -21.87 1.17
CA GLY A 238 15.98 -21.69 0.94
C GLY A 238 16.59 -20.48 1.64
N ALA A 239 17.92 -20.48 1.69
CA ALA A 239 18.71 -19.39 2.26
C ALA A 239 18.61 -18.10 1.44
N VAL A 240 18.78 -16.97 2.13
CA VAL A 240 18.87 -15.63 1.55
C VAL A 240 20.31 -15.15 1.64
N ASP A 241 21.00 -15.17 0.51
CA ASP A 241 22.38 -14.69 0.40
C ASP A 241 22.41 -13.30 -0.25
N PHE A 242 22.83 -12.28 0.50
CA PHE A 242 22.99 -10.92 -0.02
C PHE A 242 24.35 -10.72 -0.71
N ASP A 243 24.33 -10.33 -1.98
CA ASP A 243 25.49 -9.86 -2.73
C ASP A 243 25.40 -8.33 -2.91
N GLY A 244 26.17 -7.59 -2.12
CA GLY A 244 26.01 -6.14 -1.99
C GLY A 244 24.75 -5.77 -1.21
N GLU A 245 23.85 -5.00 -1.81
CA GLU A 245 22.59 -4.56 -1.18
C GLU A 245 21.41 -5.51 -1.42
N TRP A 246 21.55 -6.43 -2.38
CA TRP A 246 20.45 -7.24 -2.90
C TRP A 246 20.72 -8.73 -2.71
N ALA A 247 19.67 -9.48 -2.39
CA ALA A 247 19.64 -10.93 -2.49
C ALA A 247 18.74 -11.35 -3.66
N GLU A 248 19.20 -12.31 -4.47
CA GLU A 248 18.47 -12.84 -5.63
C GLU A 248 17.92 -14.25 -5.33
N ILE A 249 16.62 -14.36 -5.11
CA ILE A 249 15.96 -15.64 -4.81
C ILE A 249 15.34 -16.21 -6.08
N LYS A 250 16.03 -17.20 -6.67
CA LYS A 250 15.57 -17.89 -7.88
C LYS A 250 14.53 -18.94 -7.54
N LEU A 251 13.28 -18.69 -7.93
CA LEU A 251 12.19 -19.62 -7.76
C LEU A 251 12.25 -20.71 -8.83
N ARG A 252 11.77 -21.90 -8.47
CA ARG A 252 11.61 -22.99 -9.44
C ARG A 252 10.39 -22.69 -10.32
N TYR A 253 10.61 -22.04 -11.46
CA TYR A 253 9.56 -21.46 -12.32
C TYR A 253 8.37 -22.39 -12.63
N VAL A 254 8.57 -23.72 -12.71
CA VAL A 254 7.48 -24.69 -12.96
C VAL A 254 6.40 -24.69 -11.88
N ARG A 255 6.72 -24.25 -10.66
CA ARG A 255 5.78 -24.13 -9.52
C ARG A 255 5.06 -22.77 -9.48
N PHE A 256 5.58 -21.77 -10.20
CA PHE A 256 5.17 -20.36 -10.12
C PHE A 256 4.72 -19.82 -11.50
N GLN A 257 4.00 -20.63 -12.29
CA GLN A 257 3.57 -20.26 -13.65
C GLN A 257 2.23 -19.50 -13.73
N ASN A 258 1.41 -19.57 -12.69
CA ASN A 258 0.08 -18.97 -12.67
C ASN A 258 -0.24 -18.54 -11.25
N VAL A 259 0.41 -17.47 -10.83
CA VAL A 259 0.39 -16.97 -9.46
C VAL A 259 -0.58 -15.80 -9.38
N SER A 260 -1.66 -15.94 -8.60
CA SER A 260 -2.56 -14.84 -8.23
C SER A 260 -2.24 -14.31 -6.84
N THR A 261 -1.77 -15.16 -5.93
CA THR A 261 -1.27 -14.76 -4.60
C THR A 261 0.10 -15.34 -4.35
N ILE A 262 0.95 -14.60 -3.65
CA ILE A 262 2.25 -15.06 -3.20
C ILE A 262 2.47 -14.67 -1.74
N SER A 263 2.69 -15.67 -0.90
CA SER A 263 3.01 -15.48 0.52
C SER A 263 4.49 -15.78 0.73
N MET A 264 5.17 -14.94 1.49
CA MET A 264 6.58 -15.06 1.79
C MET A 264 6.79 -14.99 3.29
N LEU A 265 7.31 -16.05 3.89
CA LEU A 265 7.85 -16.02 5.25
C LEU A 265 9.34 -15.71 5.14
N ILE A 266 9.74 -14.56 5.65
CA ILE A 266 11.10 -14.04 5.64
C ILE A 266 11.62 -14.13 7.07
N GLU A 267 12.76 -14.80 7.27
CA GLU A 267 13.26 -15.17 8.60
C GLU A 267 14.71 -14.68 8.75
N GLY A 268 15.03 -14.19 9.95
CA GLY A 268 16.41 -13.93 10.39
C GLY A 268 17.08 -15.18 10.94
N GLU A 269 18.39 -15.12 11.15
CA GLU A 269 19.18 -16.23 11.73
C GLU A 269 18.96 -16.36 13.24
N ASP A 270 18.91 -15.25 13.97
CA ASP A 270 18.70 -15.25 15.42
C ASP A 270 17.20 -15.09 15.73
N GLU A 271 16.55 -16.11 16.30
CA GLU A 271 15.10 -16.08 16.58
C GLU A 271 14.68 -14.98 17.56
N ASP A 272 15.61 -14.49 18.40
CA ASP A 272 15.36 -13.46 19.41
C ASP A 272 15.61 -12.02 18.90
N GLU A 273 16.13 -11.86 17.67
CA GLU A 273 16.40 -10.54 17.06
C GLU A 273 15.37 -10.19 15.98
N CYS A 274 15.02 -8.90 15.87
CA CYS A 274 14.13 -8.43 14.82
C CYS A 274 14.83 -8.41 13.45
N THR A 275 14.13 -8.85 12.42
CA THR A 275 14.60 -8.89 11.03
C THR A 275 14.10 -7.68 10.26
N ASN A 276 14.98 -7.06 9.46
CA ASN A 276 14.72 -5.78 8.82
C ASN A 276 14.95 -5.85 7.31
N LEU A 277 14.08 -5.18 6.54
CA LEU A 277 14.07 -5.25 5.08
C LEU A 277 13.71 -3.91 4.46
N ASP A 278 14.38 -3.51 3.38
CA ASP A 278 14.09 -2.25 2.68
C ASP A 278 13.11 -2.42 1.52
N ARG A 279 13.27 -3.50 0.74
CA ARG A 279 12.50 -3.66 -0.48
C ARG A 279 12.28 -5.12 -0.85
N VAL A 280 11.11 -5.41 -1.40
CA VAL A 280 10.75 -6.69 -2.02
C VAL A 280 10.35 -6.43 -3.47
N VAL A 281 11.00 -7.10 -4.42
CA VAL A 281 10.71 -6.97 -5.85
C VAL A 281 10.36 -8.34 -6.42
N LEU A 282 9.21 -8.43 -7.08
CA LEU A 282 8.78 -9.60 -7.81
C LEU A 282 9.18 -9.43 -9.28
N VAL A 283 9.93 -10.38 -9.82
CA VAL A 283 10.39 -10.37 -11.22
C VAL A 283 9.86 -11.60 -11.94
N GLY A 284 9.32 -11.37 -13.13
CA GLY A 284 8.74 -12.43 -13.94
C GLY A 284 8.07 -11.93 -15.20
N SER A 285 6.94 -12.52 -15.59
CA SER A 285 6.17 -12.06 -16.75
C SER A 285 4.69 -12.03 -16.40
N SER A 286 4.02 -10.91 -16.66
CA SER A 286 2.57 -10.83 -16.57
C SER A 286 1.93 -11.84 -17.54
N GLY A 287 0.91 -12.55 -17.07
CA GLY A 287 0.10 -13.39 -17.95
C GLY A 287 -0.75 -12.47 -18.81
N GLU A 288 -0.39 -12.27 -20.08
CA GLU A 288 -1.27 -11.59 -21.03
C GLU A 288 -2.68 -12.18 -20.92
N ALA A 289 -3.66 -11.35 -20.59
CA ALA A 289 -5.03 -11.62 -20.99
C ALA A 289 -4.98 -11.78 -22.51
N ARG A 290 -5.21 -13.01 -23.01
CA ARG A 290 -5.48 -13.23 -24.43
C ARG A 290 -6.69 -12.39 -24.78
N SER A 291 -6.48 -11.15 -25.23
CA SER A 291 -7.44 -10.43 -26.04
C SER A 291 -7.45 -11.14 -27.39
N GLY A 292 -8.16 -12.27 -27.43
CA GLY A 292 -8.47 -12.97 -28.67
C GLY A 292 -9.34 -12.06 -29.50
N LYS A 293 -8.70 -11.22 -30.32
CA LYS A 293 -9.35 -10.54 -31.43
C LYS A 293 -9.78 -11.66 -32.38
N LEU A 294 -11.04 -12.09 -32.26
CA LEU A 294 -11.71 -12.92 -33.25
C LEU A 294 -11.76 -12.11 -34.54
N GLU A 295 -10.76 -12.25 -35.39
CA GLU A 295 -10.91 -11.90 -36.80
C GLU A 295 -11.92 -12.89 -37.39
N LYS A 296 -13.15 -12.39 -37.61
CA LYS A 296 -14.08 -13.05 -38.51
C LYS A 296 -13.42 -13.08 -39.89
N MET A 297 -12.95 -14.25 -40.30
CA MET A 297 -12.78 -14.55 -41.72
C MET A 297 -14.18 -14.59 -42.33
N SER A 298 -14.47 -13.63 -43.19
CA SER A 298 -15.60 -13.67 -44.10
C SER A 298 -15.18 -14.44 -45.34
N ASP A 299 -15.85 -15.57 -45.59
CA ASP A 299 -16.03 -16.16 -46.93
C ASP A 299 -17.36 -15.66 -47.51
#